data_AF-A0A955ZU86-F1
#
_entry.id   AF-A0A955ZU86-F1
#
_cell.length_a   1.000
_cell.length_b   1.000
_cell.length_c   1.000
_cell.angle_alpha   90.00
_cell.angle_beta   90.00
_cell.angle_gamma   90.00
#
_symmetry.space_group_name_H-M   'P 1'
#
loop_
_entity.id
_entity.type
_entity.pdbx_description
1 polymer ?
#
loop_
_entity_poly.entity_id
_entity_poly.type
_entity_poly.pdbx_seq_one_letter_code
_entity_poly.pdbx_strand_id
1 'polypeptide(L)'
;WCPHNADFLNWRYLDHPLERYEAIALVEDERPVGYAVLRIAGREAGLAEFAAEASPSPRAARLLAGVFERVREAGCAHLSFFSTNVWRHWPLFRRAGFLPYRTRNHLEATHREAGAVAQDMRAWQITPGDRDYH
;
A
#
# COMPACT_ATOMS: atom_id res chain seq x y z
N TRP A 1 9.96 5.56 -11.82
CA TRP A 1 9.06 6.12 -10.79
C TRP A 1 7.98 6.87 -11.53
N CYS A 2 6.74 6.39 -11.49
CA CYS A 2 5.60 7.19 -11.94
C CYS A 2 5.08 7.90 -10.69
N PRO A 3 5.32 9.21 -10.50
CA PRO A 3 4.74 9.91 -9.37
C PRO A 3 3.22 9.87 -9.47
N HIS A 4 2.56 9.13 -8.59
CA HIS A 4 1.14 9.29 -8.34
C HIS A 4 0.95 10.65 -7.66
N ASN A 5 0.60 11.67 -8.45
CA ASN A 5 0.31 12.98 -7.91
C ASN A 5 -1.03 12.96 -7.15
N ALA A 6 -1.32 14.03 -6.40
CA ALA A 6 -2.54 14.10 -5.60
C ALA A 6 -3.81 13.94 -6.44
N ASP A 7 -3.85 14.54 -7.64
CA ASP A 7 -5.01 14.45 -8.54
C ASP A 7 -5.28 13.01 -8.97
N PHE A 8 -4.25 12.26 -9.35
CA PHE A 8 -4.37 10.85 -9.70
C PHE A 8 -4.84 10.02 -8.51
N LEU A 9 -4.27 10.22 -7.33
CA LEU A 9 -4.66 9.48 -6.12
C LEU A 9 -6.10 9.77 -5.69
N ASN A 10 -6.52 11.03 -5.78
CA ASN A 10 -7.90 11.44 -5.48
C ASN A 10 -8.88 10.79 -6.45
N TRP A 11 -8.62 10.89 -7.76
CA TRP A 11 -9.44 10.21 -8.77
C TRP A 11 -9.48 8.69 -8.54
N ARG A 12 -8.33 8.06 -8.25
CA ARG A 12 -8.20 6.61 -8.12
C ARG A 12 -8.92 6.04 -6.89
N TYR A 13 -8.96 6.79 -5.79
CA TYR A 13 -9.44 6.26 -4.50
C TYR A 13 -10.65 7.01 -3.94
N LEU A 14 -10.68 8.34 -4.01
CA LEU A 14 -11.78 9.13 -3.44
C LEU A 14 -12.97 9.22 -4.40
N ASP A 15 -12.69 9.41 -5.69
CA ASP A 15 -13.73 9.54 -6.72
C ASP A 15 -14.02 8.21 -7.43
N HIS A 16 -13.59 7.09 -6.85
CA HIS A 16 -13.70 5.79 -7.52
C HIS A 16 -15.18 5.37 -7.67
N PRO A 17 -15.67 5.14 -8.91
CA PRO A 17 -17.11 5.03 -9.15
C PRO A 17 -17.74 3.72 -8.67
N LEU A 18 -16.93 2.66 -8.45
CA LEU A 18 -17.41 1.29 -8.23
C LEU A 18 -17.00 0.67 -6.90
N GLU A 19 -15.99 1.22 -6.24
CA GLU A 19 -15.33 0.58 -5.10
C GLU A 19 -15.17 1.63 -4.01
N ARG A 20 -15.35 1.22 -2.77
CA ARG A 20 -15.18 2.12 -1.64
C ARG A 20 -13.79 1.96 -1.06
N TYR A 21 -13.02 3.04 -1.14
CA TYR A 21 -11.73 3.15 -0.49
C TYR A 21 -11.82 4.06 0.74
N GLU A 22 -10.99 3.80 1.73
CA GLU A 22 -10.79 4.66 2.90
C GLU A 22 -9.32 5.06 3.00
N ALA A 23 -9.08 6.37 3.00
CA ALA A 23 -7.74 6.93 3.18
C ALA A 23 -7.48 7.21 4.67
N ILE A 24 -6.29 6.84 5.14
CA ILE A 24 -5.80 7.11 6.49
C ILE A 24 -4.52 7.92 6.34
N ALA A 25 -4.46 9.09 6.97
CA ALA A 25 -3.28 9.94 6.99
C ALA A 25 -2.68 9.96 8.40
N LEU A 26 -1.36 9.85 8.49
CA LEU A 26 -0.60 10.20 9.68
C LEU A 26 -0.21 11.67 9.56
N VAL A 27 -0.69 12.50 10.48
CA VAL A 27 -0.45 13.94 10.51
C VAL A 27 0.37 14.29 11.75
N GLU A 28 1.46 15.04 11.57
CA GLU A 28 2.29 15.61 12.63
C GLU A 28 2.50 17.10 12.33
N ASP A 29 2.33 17.97 13.31
CA ASP A 29 2.47 19.43 13.15
C ASP A 29 1.69 19.99 11.94
N GLU A 30 0.43 19.54 11.79
CA GLU A 30 -0.48 19.88 10.69
C GLU A 30 0.00 19.46 9.28
N ARG A 31 1.03 18.61 9.21
CA ARG A 31 1.59 18.12 7.94
C ARG A 31 1.40 16.61 7.79
N PRO A 32 0.96 16.14 6.61
CA PRO A 32 0.90 14.71 6.34
C PRO A 32 2.33 14.15 6.23
N VAL A 33 2.64 13.15 7.07
CA VAL A 33 3.96 12.48 7.10
C VAL A 33 3.89 11.02 6.63
N GLY A 34 2.69 10.53 6.32
CA GLY A 34 2.45 9.24 5.71
C GLY A 34 0.97 9.02 5.46
N TYR A 35 0.64 8.11 4.56
CA TYR A 35 -0.75 7.72 4.29
C TYR A 35 -0.86 6.25 3.92
N ALA A 36 -2.04 5.70 4.14
CA ALA A 36 -2.44 4.38 3.70
C ALA A 36 -3.83 4.47 3.07
N VAL A 37 -4.12 3.57 2.13
CA VAL A 37 -5.45 3.47 1.52
C VAL A 37 -5.94 2.05 1.66
N LEU A 38 -7.14 1.87 2.17
CA LEU A 38 -7.82 0.59 2.33
C LEU A 38 -8.94 0.46 1.31
N ARG A 39 -9.06 -0.70 0.68
CA ARG A 39 -10.30 -1.16 0.04
C ARG A 39 -11.03 -2.04 1.04
N ILE A 40 -12.30 -1.76 1.29
CA ILE A 40 -13.13 -2.56 2.20
C ILE A 40 -14.27 -3.18 1.39
N ALA A 41 -14.36 -4.51 1.43
CA ALA A 41 -15.39 -5.29 0.73
C ALA A 41 -15.96 -6.34 1.69
N GLY A 42 -17.09 -6.04 2.31
CA GLY A 42 -17.71 -6.93 3.30
C GLY A 42 -16.79 -7.16 4.50
N ARG A 43 -16.39 -8.43 4.72
CA ARG A 43 -15.51 -8.83 5.83
C ARG A 43 -14.02 -8.85 5.45
N GLU A 44 -13.68 -8.37 4.26
CA GLU A 44 -12.32 -8.40 3.73
C GLU A 44 -11.79 -6.98 3.56
N ALA A 45 -10.53 -6.77 3.95
CA ALA A 45 -9.81 -5.53 3.69
C ALA A 45 -8.57 -5.80 2.83
N GLY A 46 -8.34 -4.94 1.84
CA GLY A 46 -7.11 -4.91 1.06
C GLY A 46 -6.41 -3.58 1.27
N LEU A 47 -5.12 -3.61 1.63
CA LEU A 47 -4.32 -2.40 1.70
C LEU A 47 -3.91 -2.02 0.27
N ALA A 48 -4.53 -0.99 -0.30
CA ALA A 48 -4.24 -0.53 -1.65
C ALA A 48 -2.92 0.23 -1.72
N GLU A 49 -2.65 1.08 -0.73
CA GLU A 49 -1.44 1.91 -0.67
C GLU A 49 -0.88 1.96 0.75
N PHE A 50 0.43 2.08 0.84
CA PHE A 50 1.13 2.33 2.10
C PHE A 50 2.39 3.16 1.85
N ALA A 51 2.29 4.45 2.11
CA ALA A 51 3.35 5.42 1.93
C ALA A 51 3.77 5.99 3.29
N ALA A 52 4.94 5.58 3.76
CA ALA A 52 5.58 6.10 4.94
C ALA A 52 7.11 6.06 4.77
N GLU A 53 7.82 6.70 5.70
CA GLU A 53 9.27 6.55 5.84
C GLU A 53 9.67 5.08 5.94
N ALA A 54 10.78 4.71 5.26
CA ALA A 54 11.26 3.34 5.20
C ALA A 54 11.42 2.70 6.58
N SER A 55 11.06 1.43 6.70
CA SER A 55 11.20 0.70 7.96
C SER A 55 12.68 0.39 8.27
N PRO A 56 13.09 0.38 9.54
CA PRO A 56 12.28 0.62 10.73
C PRO A 56 11.98 2.12 10.95
N SER A 57 10.69 2.46 11.08
CA SER A 57 10.25 3.83 11.40
C SER A 57 9.09 3.76 12.40
N PRO A 58 9.15 4.49 13.53
CA PRO A 58 8.02 4.62 14.46
C PRO A 58 6.78 5.18 13.79
N ARG A 59 6.94 6.09 12.81
CA ARG A 59 5.84 6.66 12.03
C ARG A 59 5.16 5.60 11.18
N ALA A 60 5.93 4.77 10.47
CA ALA A 60 5.38 3.67 9.69
C ALA A 60 4.64 2.66 10.60
N ALA A 61 5.18 2.37 11.78
CA ALA A 61 4.51 1.50 12.75
C ALA A 61 3.18 2.09 13.26
N ARG A 62 3.14 3.39 13.59
CA ARG A 62 1.91 4.10 13.99
C ARG A 62 0.87 4.11 12.88
N LEU A 63 1.27 4.37 11.64
CA LEU A 63 0.37 4.33 10.49
C LEU A 63 -0.23 2.93 10.31
N LEU A 64 0.60 1.87 10.41
CA LEU A 64 0.10 0.49 10.32
C LEU A 64 -0.84 0.12 11.48
N ALA A 65 -0.59 0.63 12.69
CA ALA A 65 -1.52 0.46 13.80
C ALA A 65 -2.89 1.09 13.51
N GLY A 66 -2.92 2.33 13.00
CA GLY A 66 -4.16 2.99 12.60
C GLY A 66 -4.90 2.26 11.47
N VAL A 67 -4.16 1.63 10.54
CA VAL A 67 -4.73 0.72 9.54
C VAL A 67 -5.46 -0.45 10.21
N PHE A 68 -4.84 -1.14 11.18
CA PHE A 68 -5.50 -2.25 11.87
C PHE A 68 -6.72 -1.81 12.67
N GLU A 69 -6.66 -0.65 13.32
CA GLU A 69 -7.80 -0.07 14.02
C GLU A 69 -8.98 0.12 13.06
N ARG A 70 -8.74 0.72 11.90
CA ARG A 70 -9.81 0.94 10.92
C ARG A 70 -10.37 -0.36 10.34
N VAL A 71 -9.51 -1.34 10.04
CA VAL A 71 -9.94 -2.68 9.58
C VAL A 71 -10.82 -3.36 10.63
N ARG A 72 -10.48 -3.23 11.91
CA ARG A 72 -11.26 -3.77 13.02
C ARG A 72 -12.60 -3.05 13.17
N GLU A 73 -12.62 -1.72 13.08
CA GLU A 73 -13.84 -0.90 13.14
C GLU A 73 -14.81 -1.24 12.02
N ALA A 74 -14.29 -1.55 10.82
CA ALA A 74 -15.07 -1.99 9.68
C ALA A 74 -15.61 -3.43 9.81
N GLY A 75 -15.25 -4.17 10.86
CA GLY A 75 -15.68 -5.55 11.08
C GLY A 75 -15.01 -6.57 10.15
N CYS A 76 -13.88 -6.20 9.53
CA CYS A 76 -13.15 -7.10 8.65
C CYS A 76 -12.41 -8.18 9.46
N ALA A 77 -12.37 -9.40 8.92
CA ALA A 77 -11.72 -10.55 9.54
C ALA A 77 -10.24 -10.67 9.16
N HIS A 78 -9.84 -10.10 8.02
CA HIS A 78 -8.47 -10.17 7.53
C HIS A 78 -8.10 -8.93 6.71
N LEU A 79 -6.80 -8.64 6.68
CA LEU A 79 -6.17 -7.61 5.86
C LEU A 79 -5.15 -8.26 4.92
N SER A 80 -5.27 -7.99 3.63
CA SER A 80 -4.35 -8.47 2.61
C SER A 80 -3.50 -7.35 2.02
N PHE A 81 -2.28 -7.68 1.61
CA PHE A 81 -1.37 -6.78 0.90
C PHE A 81 -0.42 -7.59 0.03
N PHE A 82 0.04 -7.03 -1.09
CA PHE A 82 1.16 -7.57 -1.86
C PHE A 82 2.10 -6.47 -2.31
N SER A 83 3.37 -6.83 -2.47
CA SER A 83 4.40 -5.99 -3.08
C SER A 83 5.55 -6.87 -3.59
N THR A 84 6.60 -6.25 -4.13
CA THR A 84 7.83 -6.96 -4.53
C THR A 84 8.49 -7.59 -3.31
N ASN A 85 9.24 -8.69 -3.48
CA ASN A 85 9.92 -9.39 -2.37
C ASN A 85 10.96 -8.51 -1.61
N VAL A 86 11.42 -7.42 -2.22
CA VAL A 86 12.36 -6.46 -1.64
C VAL A 86 11.70 -5.20 -1.08
N TRP A 87 10.36 -5.17 -0.98
CA TRP A 87 9.64 -4.01 -0.46
C TRP A 87 10.11 -3.62 0.94
N ARG A 88 10.46 -2.34 1.09
CA ARG A 88 11.13 -1.78 2.28
C ARG A 88 10.36 -1.94 3.60
N HIS A 89 9.05 -2.18 3.56
CA HIS A 89 8.23 -2.31 4.75
C HIS A 89 7.96 -3.77 5.16
N TRP A 90 8.46 -4.78 4.43
CA TRP A 90 8.26 -6.19 4.81
C TRP A 90 8.68 -6.54 6.23
N PRO A 91 9.82 -6.05 6.77
CA PRO A 91 10.18 -6.33 8.16
C PRO A 91 9.13 -5.84 9.16
N LEU A 92 8.48 -4.70 8.90
CA LEU A 92 7.41 -4.17 9.74
C LEU A 92 6.16 -5.05 9.65
N PHE A 93 5.72 -5.37 8.44
CA PHE A 93 4.50 -6.15 8.20
C PHE A 93 4.60 -7.56 8.80
N ARG A 94 5.76 -8.22 8.67
CA ARG A 94 5.99 -9.53 9.28
C ARG A 94 5.91 -9.48 10.81
N ARG A 95 6.51 -8.45 11.44
CA ARG A 95 6.39 -8.25 12.90
C ARG A 95 4.96 -7.95 13.34
N ALA A 96 4.17 -7.34 12.48
CA ALA A 96 2.76 -7.07 12.68
C ALA A 96 1.84 -8.28 12.42
N GLY A 97 2.40 -9.46 12.10
CA GLY A 97 1.63 -10.69 11.93
C GLY A 97 1.18 -10.98 10.50
N PHE A 98 1.64 -10.23 9.49
CA PHE A 98 1.41 -10.61 8.10
C PHE A 98 2.17 -11.90 7.78
N LEU A 99 1.42 -12.92 7.36
CA LEU A 99 1.96 -14.19 6.91
C LEU A 99 2.02 -14.22 5.38
N PRO A 100 3.09 -14.80 4.78
CA PRO A 100 3.11 -15.05 3.35
C PRO A 100 1.94 -15.94 2.96
N TYR A 101 1.22 -15.57 1.90
CA TYR A 101 0.21 -16.42 1.29
C TYR A 101 0.57 -16.65 -0.18
N ARG A 102 0.11 -17.77 -0.74
CA ARG A 102 0.40 -18.12 -2.13
C ARG A 102 -0.33 -17.15 -3.05
N THR A 103 0.42 -16.40 -3.84
CA THR A 103 -0.12 -15.47 -4.84
C THR A 103 0.21 -15.94 -6.26
N ARG A 104 -0.65 -15.61 -7.23
CA ARG A 104 -0.40 -15.77 -8.67
C ARG A 104 0.07 -14.46 -9.31
N ASN A 105 0.47 -13.49 -8.50
CA ASN A 105 0.99 -12.23 -9.01
C ASN A 105 2.35 -12.48 -9.66
N HIS A 106 2.37 -12.43 -10.98
CA HIS A 106 3.60 -12.43 -11.76
C HIS A 106 3.94 -10.98 -12.09
N LEU A 107 5.18 -10.58 -11.82
CA LEU A 107 5.68 -9.26 -12.19
C LEU A 107 6.49 -9.43 -13.48
N GLU A 108 6.03 -8.80 -14.55
CA GLU A 108 6.75 -8.72 -15.81
C GLU A 108 6.90 -7.25 -16.17
N ALA A 109 8.13 -6.79 -16.32
CA ALA A 109 8.42 -5.45 -16.82
C ALA A 109 9.47 -5.55 -17.92
N THR A 110 9.15 -5.06 -19.10
CA THR A 110 10.09 -4.94 -20.22
C THR A 110 10.14 -3.50 -20.65
N HIS A 111 11.33 -2.90 -20.64
CA HIS A 111 11.54 -1.56 -21.19
C HIS A 111 12.91 -1.50 -21.89
N ARG A 112 12.90 -1.14 -23.17
CA ARG A 112 14.07 -1.25 -24.06
C ARG A 112 15.21 -0.28 -23.70
N GLU A 113 14.86 0.81 -23.03
CA GLU A 113 15.79 1.87 -22.57
C GLU A 113 15.88 1.93 -21.04
N ALA A 114 15.45 0.88 -20.33
CA ALA A 114 15.55 0.83 -18.88
C ALA A 114 17.04 0.86 -18.46
N GLY A 115 17.52 2.01 -17.99
CA GLY A 115 18.81 2.12 -17.32
C GLY A 115 18.87 1.26 -16.05
N ALA A 116 20.06 1.15 -15.45
CA ALA A 116 20.32 0.28 -14.29
C ALA A 116 19.31 0.44 -13.12
N VAL A 117 18.75 1.64 -12.92
CA VAL A 117 17.76 1.93 -11.87
C VAL A 117 16.45 1.16 -12.09
N ALA A 118 16.01 0.98 -13.34
CA ALA A 118 14.79 0.23 -13.63
C ALA A 118 14.98 -1.27 -13.41
N GLN A 119 16.22 -1.77 -13.38
CA GLN A 119 16.54 -3.15 -13.03
C GLN A 119 16.70 -3.36 -11.50
N ASP A 120 16.87 -2.27 -10.74
CA ASP A 120 16.92 -2.35 -9.28
C ASP A 120 15.50 -2.45 -8.70
N MET A 121 15.08 -3.66 -8.36
CA MET A 121 13.79 -3.91 -7.71
C MET A 121 13.61 -3.16 -6.38
N ARG A 122 14.69 -2.70 -5.73
CA ARG A 122 14.59 -1.89 -4.49
C ARG A 122 14.05 -0.49 -4.78
N ALA A 123 14.22 -0.02 -6.02
CA ALA A 123 13.64 1.23 -6.50
C ALA A 123 12.17 1.08 -6.91
N TRP A 124 11.62 -0.15 -6.89
CA TRP A 124 10.25 -0.43 -7.26
C TRP A 124 9.33 -0.36 -6.04
N GLN A 125 8.20 0.33 -6.20
CA GLN A 125 7.08 0.28 -5.29
C GLN A 125 5.88 -0.18 -6.10
N ILE A 126 5.56 -1.47 -5.96
CA ILE A 126 4.36 -2.06 -6.55
C ILE A 126 3.42 -2.39 -5.40
N THR A 127 2.17 -1.98 -5.53
CA THR A 127 1.11 -2.11 -4.53
C THR A 127 -0.17 -2.62 -5.19
N PRO A 128 -1.19 -3.03 -4.41
CA PRO A 128 -2.49 -3.36 -4.97
C PRO A 128 -3.16 -2.18 -5.69
N GLY A 129 -2.77 -0.94 -5.38
CA GLY A 129 -3.20 0.27 -6.07
C GLY A 129 -2.85 0.32 -7.55
N ASP A 130 -1.77 -0.35 -7.97
CA ASP A 130 -1.27 -0.36 -9.36
C ASP A 130 -2.07 -1.29 -10.30
N ARG A 131 -3.16 -1.91 -9.82
CA ARG A 131 -4.03 -2.76 -10.65
C ARG A 131 -5.21 -1.99 -11.20
N ASP A 132 -5.49 -2.19 -12.48
CA ASP A 132 -6.67 -1.62 -13.17
C ASP A 132 -7.90 -2.53 -13.14
N TYR A 133 -7.78 -3.80 -12.71
CA TYR A 133 -8.89 -4.76 -12.61
C TYR A 133 -8.86 -5.53 -11.28
N HIS A 134 -10.07 -5.87 -10.78
CA HIS A 134 -10.28 -6.73 -9.60
C HIS A 134 -10.80 -8.10 -10.01
#